data_AF-A0A3G9IZC4-F1
#
_entry.id   AF-A0A3G9IZC4-F1
#
_cell.length_a   1.000
_cell.length_b   1.000
_cell.length_c   1.000
_cell.angle_alpha   90.00
_cell.angle_beta   90.00
_cell.angle_gamma   90.00
#
_symmetry.space_group_name_H-M   'P 1'
#
loop_
_entity.id
_entity.type
_entity.pdbx_description
1 polymer ?
#
loop_
_entity_poly.entity_id
_entity_poly.type
_entity_poly.pdbx_seq_one_letter_code
_entity_poly.pdbx_strand_id
1 'polypeptide(L)'
;MLRSRAKVSAAGRHSYRRSGHAGAGDLVPLGNLLSLPSEGIVARLSSVAGRSAFAIAVAFLAFAAPPASAAMPSGSVVLANACQHMSNVAITDGDFTVSAVGDQFTISDNIQIGPTNGLAGVSWERWDTTGRYNNWRDRSYLTVSCNGDVDFWHARYVLLWHSNTAGQGGVHLILTNTGELRLYNSDWSHIVWRSWSGQRYLAAGTTLPSGGRLASGGAEHRNYTIRTLEMLANGDLVYRVGGNIRWQSGTHVPGARAVLTSHAQLKVLSPSGQVLWSSRPQGSADSALDVEFMQITDLGSGMGRTVWQAPGVS
;
A
#
# COMPACT_ATOMS: atom_id res chain seq x y z
N MET A 1 66.01 20.99 -16.66
CA MET A 1 64.55 20.96 -16.89
C MET A 1 63.84 20.69 -15.57
N LEU A 2 62.79 21.46 -15.29
CA LEU A 2 62.25 21.80 -13.97
C LEU A 2 61.63 20.63 -13.18
N ARG A 3 61.85 20.64 -11.85
CA ARG A 3 60.95 20.05 -10.85
C ARG A 3 59.80 21.01 -10.59
N SER A 4 58.57 20.49 -10.43
CA SER A 4 57.43 21.25 -9.90
C SER A 4 56.52 20.33 -9.07
N ARG A 5 56.33 20.70 -7.80
CA ARG A 5 55.30 20.22 -6.86
C ARG A 5 54.03 21.06 -7.02
N ALA A 6 52.88 20.47 -6.67
CA ALA A 6 51.64 21.06 -6.09
C ALA A 6 50.40 20.34 -6.69
N LYS A 7 49.25 20.16 -6.03
CA LYS A 7 48.68 20.72 -4.79
C LYS A 7 47.51 19.80 -4.38
N VAL A 8 47.43 19.47 -3.09
CA VAL A 8 46.19 19.00 -2.45
C VAL A 8 45.37 20.25 -2.11
N SER A 9 44.08 20.25 -2.46
CA SER A 9 43.14 21.31 -2.08
C SER A 9 42.05 20.73 -1.18
N ALA A 10 41.90 21.35 -0.01
CA ALA A 10 40.85 21.12 0.96
C ALA A 10 40.02 22.40 1.09
N ALA A 11 38.69 22.30 0.98
CA ALA A 11 37.66 23.17 1.56
C ALA A 11 36.29 22.62 1.09
N GLY A 12 35.21 22.60 1.87
CA GLY A 12 34.95 23.30 3.12
C GLY A 12 33.90 22.61 3.99
N ARG A 13 34.02 22.86 5.29
CA ARG A 13 33.01 22.56 6.30
C ARG A 13 32.06 23.76 6.39
N HIS A 14 30.78 23.55 6.14
CA HIS A 14 29.75 24.51 6.51
C HIS A 14 29.34 24.29 7.97
N SER A 15 29.76 25.22 8.82
CA SER A 15 29.27 25.44 10.18
C SER A 15 27.88 26.07 10.14
N TYR A 16 26.86 25.38 10.67
CA TYR A 16 25.57 25.99 10.96
C TYR A 16 25.60 26.59 12.37
N ARG A 17 25.49 27.91 12.41
CA ARG A 17 25.59 28.76 13.61
C ARG A 17 24.22 28.76 14.31
N ARG A 18 24.20 28.31 15.57
CA ARG A 18 23.08 28.48 16.50
C ARG A 18 22.86 29.97 16.75
N SER A 19 21.64 30.46 16.53
CA SER A 19 21.13 31.72 17.06
C SER A 19 19.87 31.40 17.84
N GLY A 20 19.87 31.72 19.13
CA GLY A 20 18.67 31.73 19.96
C GLY A 20 18.33 33.17 20.32
N HIS A 21 17.04 33.45 20.49
CA HIS A 21 16.41 34.42 21.41
C HIS A 21 14.90 34.16 21.30
N ALA A 22 14.28 33.62 22.35
CA ALA A 22 13.66 34.34 23.48
C ALA A 22 12.26 34.88 23.11
N GLY A 23 11.25 34.32 23.76
CA GLY A 23 9.85 34.73 23.67
C GLY A 23 9.03 33.94 24.69
N ALA A 24 9.09 34.40 25.94
CA ALA A 24 8.28 33.93 27.04
C ALA A 24 6.81 34.30 26.80
N GLY A 25 5.90 33.37 27.08
CA GLY A 25 4.45 33.56 27.03
C GLY A 25 3.76 32.61 27.99
N ASP A 26 3.34 33.19 29.11
CA ASP A 26 2.12 32.92 29.88
C ASP A 26 1.91 31.56 30.57
N LEU A 27 2.27 31.58 31.86
CA LEU A 27 1.60 30.83 32.92
C LEU A 27 0.46 31.71 33.50
N VAL A 28 -0.76 31.18 33.51
CA VAL A 28 -1.89 31.71 34.31
C VAL A 28 -2.51 30.53 35.07
N PRO A 29 -2.91 30.71 36.35
CA PRO A 29 -2.97 29.62 37.32
C PRO A 29 -4.35 28.96 37.47
N LEU A 30 -4.32 27.78 38.08
CA LEU A 30 -5.44 27.04 38.65
C LEU A 30 -6.19 27.87 39.71
N GLY A 31 -7.52 27.93 39.60
CA GLY A 31 -8.37 28.56 40.60
C GLY A 31 -9.86 28.20 40.45
N ASN A 32 -10.33 27.39 41.40
CA ASN A 32 -11.65 27.36 42.02
C ASN A 32 -12.91 26.83 41.28
N LEU A 33 -13.34 25.67 41.79
CA LEU A 33 -14.62 25.45 42.49
C LEU A 33 -15.88 26.04 41.86
N LEU A 34 -16.70 25.18 41.25
CA LEU A 34 -18.16 25.26 41.35
C LEU A 34 -18.74 23.85 41.40
N SER A 35 -19.16 23.49 42.61
CA SER A 35 -20.03 22.36 42.94
C SER A 35 -21.41 22.57 42.34
N LEU A 36 -21.91 21.60 41.56
CA LEU A 36 -23.32 21.53 41.19
C LEU A 36 -24.08 20.72 42.26
N PRO A 37 -25.25 21.19 42.72
CA PRO A 37 -26.02 20.49 43.74
C PRO A 37 -26.74 19.27 43.15
N SER A 38 -26.73 18.19 43.91
CA SER A 38 -27.58 17.01 43.74
C SER A 38 -29.03 17.37 44.07
N GLU A 39 -29.88 17.50 43.06
CA GLU A 39 -31.33 17.54 43.28
C GLU A 39 -31.90 16.11 43.31
N GLY A 40 -32.44 15.76 44.47
CA GLY A 40 -33.16 14.53 44.72
C GLY A 40 -34.54 14.56 44.06
N ILE A 41 -34.85 13.51 43.31
CA ILE A 41 -36.19 13.24 42.81
C ILE A 41 -37.02 12.66 43.98
N VAL A 42 -37.86 13.50 44.58
CA VAL A 42 -38.96 13.07 45.45
C VAL A 42 -40.23 13.02 44.62
N ALA A 43 -40.61 11.83 44.16
CA ALA A 43 -41.90 11.62 43.49
C ALA A 43 -43.02 11.62 44.54
N ARG A 44 -43.84 12.68 44.56
CA ARG A 44 -45.13 12.70 45.25
C ARG A 44 -46.16 11.98 44.38
N LEU A 45 -46.60 10.80 44.83
CA LEU A 45 -47.81 10.15 44.31
C LEU A 45 -49.04 10.90 44.83
N SER A 46 -49.80 11.50 43.92
CA SER A 46 -51.20 11.85 44.18
C SER A 46 -52.07 11.15 43.15
N SER A 47 -52.92 10.27 43.66
CA SER A 47 -53.86 9.44 42.93
C SER A 47 -55.08 10.24 42.50
N VAL A 48 -55.41 10.24 41.20
CA VAL A 48 -56.78 10.44 40.74
C VAL A 48 -57.07 9.39 39.68
N ALA A 49 -58.10 8.58 39.96
CA ALA A 49 -58.58 7.47 39.17
C ALA A 49 -59.21 7.94 37.85
N GLY A 50 -58.97 7.21 36.77
CA GLY A 50 -59.63 7.48 35.50
C GLY A 50 -59.24 6.54 34.37
N ARG A 51 -60.01 5.44 34.24
CA ARG A 51 -60.19 4.59 33.04
C ARG A 51 -58.99 3.75 32.60
N SER A 52 -59.07 2.47 32.94
CA SER A 52 -58.18 1.39 32.52
C SER A 52 -58.18 1.21 31.00
N ALA A 53 -57.06 1.55 30.37
CA ALA A 53 -56.57 0.91 29.16
C ALA A 53 -55.13 0.46 29.45
N PHE A 54 -54.95 -0.82 29.80
CA PHE A 54 -53.62 -1.41 29.94
C PHE A 54 -53.04 -1.62 28.53
N ALA A 55 -52.33 -0.62 28.02
CA ALA A 55 -51.37 -0.85 26.95
C ALA A 55 -50.11 -1.45 27.59
N ILE A 56 -49.90 -2.75 27.42
CA ILE A 56 -48.61 -3.37 27.73
C ILE A 56 -47.62 -2.82 26.68
N ALA A 57 -46.86 -1.81 27.07
CA ALA A 57 -45.70 -1.38 26.30
C ALA A 57 -44.63 -2.48 26.45
N VAL A 58 -44.60 -3.42 25.51
CA VAL A 58 -43.45 -4.33 25.35
C VAL A 58 -42.31 -3.47 24.82
N ALA A 59 -41.44 -3.01 25.70
CA ALA A 59 -40.17 -2.41 25.32
C ALA A 59 -39.32 -3.52 24.67
N PHE A 60 -39.35 -3.61 23.34
CA PHE A 60 -38.33 -4.34 22.60
C PHE A 60 -37.01 -3.59 22.79
N LEU A 61 -36.22 -4.01 23.76
CA LEU A 61 -34.78 -3.80 23.73
C LEU A 61 -34.26 -4.56 22.51
N ALA A 62 -34.22 -3.89 21.36
CA ALA A 62 -33.41 -4.34 20.26
C ALA A 62 -31.97 -4.31 20.76
N PHE A 63 -31.47 -5.48 21.19
CA PHE A 63 -30.04 -5.70 21.24
C PHE A 63 -29.56 -5.48 19.81
N ALA A 64 -29.00 -4.29 19.54
CA ALA A 64 -28.22 -4.09 18.35
C ALA A 64 -27.17 -5.20 18.38
N ALA A 65 -27.27 -6.15 17.46
CA ALA A 65 -26.22 -7.13 17.28
C ALA A 65 -24.91 -6.34 17.21
N PRO A 66 -23.87 -6.72 17.98
CA PRO A 66 -22.59 -6.04 17.87
C PRO A 66 -22.23 -5.99 16.39
N PRO A 67 -21.73 -4.83 15.89
CA PRO A 67 -21.39 -4.70 14.48
C PRO A 67 -20.54 -5.91 14.12
N ALA A 68 -20.96 -6.64 13.09
CA ALA A 68 -20.24 -7.83 12.64
C ALA A 68 -18.77 -7.43 12.49
N SER A 69 -17.89 -8.04 13.28
CA SER A 69 -16.45 -7.77 13.18
C SER A 69 -16.07 -7.95 11.72
N ALA A 70 -15.37 -6.96 11.16
CA ALA A 70 -14.94 -7.09 9.80
C ALA A 70 -14.06 -8.34 9.70
N ALA A 71 -14.24 -9.08 8.61
CA ALA A 71 -13.41 -10.24 8.36
C ALA A 71 -12.13 -9.78 7.65
N MET A 72 -11.07 -10.57 7.81
CA MET A 72 -9.88 -10.44 6.99
C MET A 72 -10.27 -10.51 5.50
N PRO A 73 -9.65 -9.70 4.62
CA PRO A 73 -9.90 -9.77 3.19
C PRO A 73 -9.66 -11.18 2.62
N SER A 74 -10.57 -11.65 1.77
CA SER A 74 -10.42 -12.94 1.07
C SER A 74 -9.17 -12.95 0.18
N GLY A 75 -8.46 -14.08 0.13
CA GLY A 75 -7.23 -14.20 -0.67
C GLY A 75 -6.12 -13.32 -0.13
N SER A 76 -5.91 -13.35 1.18
CA SER A 76 -4.79 -12.68 1.84
C SER A 76 -4.17 -13.63 2.87
N VAL A 77 -2.92 -13.39 3.23
CA VAL A 77 -2.21 -14.15 4.26
C VAL A 77 -1.76 -13.22 5.38
N VAL A 78 -2.01 -13.62 6.64
CA VAL A 78 -1.49 -12.91 7.80
C VAL A 78 0.01 -13.19 7.90
N LEU A 79 0.80 -12.13 7.87
CA LEU A 79 2.24 -12.20 7.99
C LEU A 79 2.67 -12.13 9.45
N ALA A 80 2.11 -11.18 10.19
CA ALA A 80 2.40 -10.96 11.59
C ALA A 80 1.26 -10.22 12.28
N ASN A 81 1.09 -10.50 13.58
CA ASN A 81 0.25 -9.71 14.47
C ASN A 81 1.11 -8.77 15.33
N ALA A 82 0.48 -7.83 16.04
CA ALA A 82 1.16 -6.98 17.01
C ALA A 82 2.05 -7.79 17.96
N CYS A 83 3.21 -7.23 18.26
CA CYS A 83 4.28 -7.84 19.05
C CYS A 83 4.92 -9.09 18.41
N GLN A 84 4.79 -9.28 17.10
CA GLN A 84 5.44 -10.39 16.39
C GLN A 84 6.43 -9.87 15.35
N HIS A 85 7.53 -10.62 15.18
CA HIS A 85 8.53 -10.36 14.15
C HIS A 85 8.66 -11.55 13.20
N MET A 86 9.06 -11.26 11.96
CA MET A 86 9.37 -12.21 10.90
C MET A 86 10.83 -12.05 10.52
N SER A 87 11.60 -13.14 10.58
CA SER A 87 13.02 -13.16 10.19
C SER A 87 13.32 -14.39 9.33
N ASN A 88 14.13 -14.21 8.28
CA ASN A 88 14.48 -15.29 7.34
C ASN A 88 13.26 -16.04 6.79
N VAL A 89 12.18 -15.31 6.48
CA VAL A 89 10.95 -15.89 5.95
C VAL A 89 10.78 -15.49 4.49
N ALA A 90 10.37 -16.46 3.67
CA ALA A 90 9.74 -16.23 2.39
C ALA A 90 8.29 -16.72 2.50
N ILE A 91 7.33 -15.79 2.48
CA ILE A 91 5.90 -16.10 2.53
C ILE A 91 5.31 -15.76 1.16
N THR A 92 4.63 -16.73 0.55
CA THR A 92 4.00 -16.57 -0.76
C THR A 92 2.48 -16.58 -0.62
N ASP A 93 1.82 -15.62 -1.27
CA ASP A 93 0.36 -15.59 -1.47
C ASP A 93 0.07 -15.28 -2.95
N GLY A 94 -0.48 -16.27 -3.66
CA GLY A 94 -0.63 -16.22 -5.12
C GLY A 94 0.72 -16.02 -5.82
N ASP A 95 0.78 -14.99 -6.67
CA ASP A 95 1.99 -14.64 -7.41
C ASP A 95 2.97 -13.78 -6.59
N PHE A 96 2.67 -13.44 -5.34
CA PHE A 96 3.49 -12.52 -4.54
C PHE A 96 4.27 -13.24 -3.47
N THR A 97 5.55 -12.91 -3.34
CA THR A 97 6.40 -13.39 -2.25
C THR A 97 6.95 -12.22 -1.47
N VAL A 98 6.65 -12.20 -0.17
CA VAL A 98 7.34 -11.37 0.81
C VAL A 98 8.59 -12.12 1.24
N SER A 99 9.75 -11.48 1.18
CA SER A 99 10.99 -12.04 1.70
C SER A 99 11.76 -11.06 2.56
N ALA A 100 12.30 -11.55 3.68
CA ALA A 100 13.22 -10.81 4.54
C ALA A 100 14.53 -11.59 4.58
N VAL A 101 15.46 -11.28 3.68
CA VAL A 101 16.71 -12.02 3.50
C VAL A 101 17.88 -11.04 3.47
N GLY A 102 18.93 -11.36 4.23
CA GLY A 102 20.04 -10.45 4.39
C GLY A 102 19.58 -9.14 5.03
N ASP A 103 19.95 -8.04 4.38
CA ASP A 103 19.63 -6.67 4.75
C ASP A 103 18.38 -6.11 4.03
N GLN A 104 17.71 -6.95 3.25
CA GLN A 104 16.61 -6.52 2.40
C GLN A 104 15.29 -7.14 2.84
N PHE A 105 14.25 -6.32 2.79
CA PHE A 105 12.88 -6.77 2.78
C PHE A 105 12.27 -6.45 1.42
N THR A 106 11.72 -7.46 0.75
CA THR A 106 11.15 -7.33 -0.59
C THR A 106 9.74 -7.90 -0.65
N ILE A 107 8.93 -7.30 -1.51
CA ILE A 107 7.71 -7.90 -2.05
C ILE A 107 7.96 -8.08 -3.54
N SER A 108 8.15 -9.32 -3.97
CA SER A 108 8.36 -9.65 -5.37
C SER A 108 7.09 -10.22 -5.96
N ASP A 109 6.74 -9.80 -7.18
CA ASP A 109 5.83 -10.57 -8.01
C ASP A 109 6.59 -11.71 -8.69
N ASN A 110 5.94 -12.84 -8.92
CA ASN A 110 6.48 -14.01 -9.60
C ASN A 110 5.48 -14.42 -10.69
N ILE A 111 5.28 -13.51 -11.63
CA ILE A 111 4.30 -13.68 -12.70
C ILE A 111 4.96 -14.46 -13.82
N GLN A 112 4.39 -15.61 -14.16
CA GLN A 112 4.83 -16.41 -15.30
C GLN A 112 4.41 -15.74 -16.62
N ILE A 113 5.39 -15.41 -17.47
CA ILE A 113 5.15 -14.85 -18.81
C ILE A 113 5.87 -15.75 -19.81
N GLY A 114 5.09 -16.62 -20.46
CA GLY A 114 5.60 -17.59 -21.43
C GLY A 114 6.24 -18.83 -20.81
N PRO A 115 6.82 -19.72 -21.65
CA PRO A 115 7.31 -21.03 -21.24
C PRO A 115 8.66 -21.02 -20.51
N THR A 116 9.40 -19.91 -20.54
CA THR A 116 10.80 -19.89 -20.10
C THR A 116 11.12 -18.88 -19.01
N ASN A 117 10.26 -17.91 -18.65
CA ASN A 117 10.58 -16.94 -17.62
C ASN A 117 9.35 -16.50 -16.80
N GLY A 118 9.43 -16.66 -15.48
CA GLY A 118 8.72 -15.76 -14.57
C GLY A 118 9.42 -14.41 -14.61
N LEU A 119 8.73 -13.33 -14.97
CA LEU A 119 9.26 -12.01 -14.61
C LEU A 119 9.10 -11.90 -13.10
N ALA A 120 10.23 -11.97 -12.39
CA ALA A 120 10.29 -11.59 -10.99
C ALA A 120 10.61 -10.10 -10.92
N GLY A 121 9.58 -9.26 -10.77
CA GLY A 121 9.72 -7.85 -10.47
C GLY A 121 9.67 -7.60 -8.97
N VAL A 122 10.55 -6.75 -8.45
CA VAL A 122 10.41 -6.27 -7.06
C VAL A 122 9.41 -5.12 -7.07
N SER A 123 8.24 -5.35 -6.46
CA SER A 123 7.16 -4.36 -6.33
C SER A 123 7.35 -3.44 -5.13
N TRP A 124 8.09 -3.88 -4.10
CA TRP A 124 8.44 -3.06 -2.95
C TRP A 124 9.73 -3.55 -2.33
N GLU A 125 10.56 -2.64 -1.85
CA GLU A 125 11.85 -2.96 -1.26
C GLU A 125 12.15 -1.99 -0.10
N ARG A 126 12.78 -2.52 0.95
CA ARG A 126 13.43 -1.78 2.03
C ARG A 126 14.79 -2.37 2.32
N TRP A 127 15.80 -1.52 2.37
CA TRP A 127 17.17 -1.85 2.74
C TRP A 127 17.86 -0.62 3.37
N ASP A 128 19.04 -0.81 3.96
CA ASP A 128 19.82 0.28 4.55
C ASP A 128 20.47 1.16 3.46
N THR A 129 19.90 2.35 3.23
CA THR A 129 20.40 3.30 2.23
C THR A 129 21.81 3.83 2.51
N THR A 130 22.30 3.71 3.75
CA THR A 130 23.65 4.15 4.10
C THR A 130 24.72 3.14 3.69
N GLY A 131 24.32 1.91 3.35
CA GLY A 131 25.24 0.82 3.01
C GLY A 131 25.97 0.24 4.21
N ARG A 132 25.65 0.67 5.44
CA ARG A 132 26.36 0.29 6.66
C ARG A 132 26.07 -1.15 7.08
N TYR A 133 24.88 -1.64 6.77
CA TYR A 133 24.39 -2.98 7.10
C TYR A 133 24.05 -3.81 5.87
N ASN A 134 24.69 -3.54 4.71
CA ASN A 134 24.40 -4.22 3.45
C ASN A 134 25.29 -5.45 3.20
N ASN A 135 25.31 -6.39 4.14
CA ASN A 135 25.94 -7.68 3.94
C ASN A 135 24.86 -8.78 3.87
N TRP A 136 25.00 -9.76 2.98
CA TRP A 136 24.10 -10.92 2.95
C TRP A 136 24.09 -11.74 4.25
N ARG A 137 25.10 -11.55 5.11
CA ARG A 137 25.17 -12.13 6.47
C ARG A 137 24.47 -11.28 7.53
N ASP A 138 24.23 -10.00 7.23
CA ASP A 138 23.44 -9.14 8.08
C ASP A 138 22.02 -9.71 8.08
N ARG A 139 21.49 -9.97 9.26
CA ARG A 139 20.13 -10.51 9.39
C ARG A 139 19.22 -9.32 9.63
N SER A 140 18.16 -9.19 8.87
CA SER A 140 17.10 -8.23 9.14
C SER A 140 15.77 -8.92 9.38
N TYR A 141 14.86 -8.22 10.04
CA TYR A 141 13.53 -8.72 10.35
C TYR A 141 12.49 -7.61 10.28
N LEU A 142 11.29 -7.95 9.84
CA LEU A 142 10.14 -7.08 9.93
C LEU A 142 9.39 -7.38 11.23
N THR A 143 8.89 -6.38 11.92
CA THR A 143 8.03 -6.55 13.10
C THR A 143 6.78 -5.70 12.97
N VAL A 144 5.68 -6.22 13.49
CA VAL A 144 4.55 -5.37 13.89
C VAL A 144 4.78 -5.09 15.37
N SER A 145 5.34 -3.94 15.68
CA SER A 145 5.66 -3.54 17.05
C SER A 145 4.40 -3.42 17.89
N CYS A 146 4.54 -3.59 19.21
CA CYS A 146 3.39 -3.55 20.13
C CYS A 146 2.68 -2.19 20.16
N ASN A 147 3.37 -1.13 19.74
CA ASN A 147 2.79 0.20 19.57
C ASN A 147 1.97 0.35 18.28
N GLY A 148 1.92 -0.69 17.43
CA GLY A 148 1.20 -0.70 16.16
C GLY A 148 1.99 -0.14 14.98
N ASP A 149 3.31 0.02 15.08
CA ASP A 149 4.16 0.37 13.93
C ASP A 149 4.65 -0.89 13.18
N VAL A 150 4.79 -0.82 11.86
CA VAL A 150 5.53 -1.81 11.08
C VAL A 150 6.97 -1.34 10.95
N ASP A 151 7.88 -2.06 11.59
CA ASP A 151 9.29 -1.70 11.63
C ASP A 151 10.14 -2.72 10.89
N PHE A 152 11.15 -2.22 10.20
CA PHE A 152 12.22 -3.02 9.62
C PHE A 152 13.51 -2.80 10.40
N TRP A 153 13.98 -3.87 11.02
CA TRP A 153 15.13 -3.86 11.91
C TRP A 153 16.28 -4.68 11.34
N HIS A 154 17.49 -4.19 11.56
CA HIS A 154 18.69 -5.00 11.51
C HIS A 154 18.86 -5.79 12.82
N ALA A 155 19.43 -6.99 12.77
CA ALA A 155 19.60 -7.91 13.90
C ALA A 155 20.47 -7.39 15.05
N ARG A 156 21.20 -6.29 14.82
CA ARG A 156 21.93 -5.56 15.88
C ARG A 156 21.10 -4.46 16.53
N TYR A 157 19.77 -4.55 16.47
CA TYR A 157 18.82 -3.59 17.04
C TYR A 157 18.97 -2.18 16.46
N VAL A 158 19.17 -2.09 15.15
CA VAL A 158 19.20 -0.82 14.44
C VAL A 158 17.94 -0.72 13.59
N LEU A 159 17.13 0.31 13.84
CA LEU A 159 15.94 0.60 13.06
C LEU A 159 16.37 1.12 11.69
N LEU A 160 15.98 0.41 10.63
CA LEU A 160 16.31 0.76 9.25
C LEU A 160 15.16 1.53 8.59
N TRP A 161 13.92 1.18 8.91
CA TRP A 161 12.72 1.86 8.41
C TRP A 161 11.53 1.58 9.31
N HIS A 162 10.52 2.45 9.29
CA HIS A 162 9.23 2.23 9.96
C HIS A 162 8.08 2.92 9.23
N SER A 163 6.86 2.42 9.43
CA SER A 163 5.66 2.90 8.77
C SER A 163 5.09 4.21 9.34
N ASN A 164 5.62 4.68 10.47
CA ASN A 164 5.14 5.86 11.21
C ASN A 164 3.70 5.71 11.71
N THR A 165 3.32 4.50 12.14
CA THR A 165 1.95 4.21 12.61
C THR A 165 1.83 3.89 14.10
N ALA A 166 2.90 4.13 14.86
CA ALA A 166 2.88 4.03 16.31
C ALA A 166 1.70 4.80 16.94
N GLY A 167 0.94 4.14 17.80
CA GLY A 167 -0.22 4.68 18.48
C GLY A 167 -1.51 4.71 17.64
N GLN A 168 -1.49 4.26 16.39
CA GLN A 168 -2.65 4.28 15.48
C GLN A 168 -3.47 2.97 15.51
N GLY A 169 -3.12 2.04 16.39
CA GLY A 169 -3.88 0.80 16.61
C GLY A 169 -3.65 -0.30 15.57
N GLY A 170 -2.51 -0.30 14.88
CA GLY A 170 -2.12 -1.37 13.96
C GLY A 170 -1.90 -2.71 14.68
N VAL A 171 -2.49 -3.78 14.16
CA VAL A 171 -2.42 -5.12 14.75
C VAL A 171 -2.12 -6.20 13.73
N HIS A 172 -2.81 -6.24 12.60
CA HIS A 172 -2.69 -7.34 11.65
C HIS A 172 -1.99 -6.88 10.38
N LEU A 173 -0.76 -7.33 10.16
CA LEU A 173 -0.07 -7.13 8.90
C LEU A 173 -0.37 -8.30 7.97
N ILE A 174 -0.92 -8.01 6.80
CA ILE A 174 -1.25 -9.01 5.78
C ILE A 174 -0.54 -8.70 4.46
N LEU A 175 -0.30 -9.75 3.69
CA LEU A 175 -0.06 -9.67 2.25
C LEU A 175 -1.37 -9.97 1.54
N THR A 176 -1.78 -9.12 0.60
CA THR A 176 -2.90 -9.41 -0.29
C THR A 176 -2.43 -10.22 -1.50
N ASN A 177 -3.32 -11.01 -2.10
CA ASN A 177 -3.10 -11.67 -3.39
C ASN A 177 -2.85 -10.71 -4.58
N THR A 178 -2.96 -9.40 -4.36
CA THR A 178 -2.59 -8.36 -5.34
C THR A 178 -1.22 -7.73 -5.07
N GLY A 179 -0.51 -8.20 -4.04
CA GLY A 179 0.86 -7.75 -3.73
C GLY A 179 0.95 -6.49 -2.88
N GLU A 180 -0.10 -6.13 -2.14
CA GLU A 180 -0.08 -4.99 -1.23
C GLU A 180 0.11 -5.49 0.21
N LEU A 181 0.99 -4.83 0.98
CA LEU A 181 0.98 -4.98 2.43
C LEU A 181 -0.06 -4.06 3.02
N ARG A 182 -0.88 -4.59 3.93
CA ARG A 182 -1.85 -3.81 4.68
C ARG A 182 -1.72 -4.09 6.16
N LEU A 183 -1.68 -3.02 6.94
CA LEU A 183 -1.78 -3.08 8.40
C LEU A 183 -3.22 -2.73 8.77
N TYR A 184 -3.93 -3.67 9.38
CA TYR A 184 -5.28 -3.48 9.90
C TYR A 184 -5.27 -3.31 11.41
N ASN A 185 -6.30 -2.63 11.93
CA ASN A 185 -6.61 -2.65 13.35
C ASN A 185 -7.17 -4.01 13.81
N SER A 186 -7.34 -4.20 15.12
CA SER A 186 -7.68 -5.49 15.74
C SER A 186 -9.00 -6.12 15.29
N ASP A 187 -9.93 -5.33 14.75
CA ASP A 187 -11.24 -5.80 14.30
C ASP A 187 -11.39 -5.81 12.76
N TRP A 188 -10.28 -5.59 12.03
CA TRP A 188 -10.19 -5.53 10.56
C TRP A 188 -11.02 -4.43 9.89
N SER A 189 -11.62 -3.52 10.65
CA SER A 189 -12.51 -2.49 10.09
C SER A 189 -11.76 -1.34 9.42
N HIS A 190 -10.49 -1.12 9.76
CA HIS A 190 -9.72 0.02 9.30
C HIS A 190 -8.29 -0.36 8.88
N ILE A 191 -7.88 0.13 7.70
CA ILE A 191 -6.49 0.04 7.23
C ILE A 191 -5.70 1.20 7.85
N VAL A 192 -4.81 0.88 8.77
CA VAL A 192 -3.90 1.82 9.44
C VAL A 192 -2.76 2.25 8.52
N TRP A 193 -2.22 1.31 7.74
CA TRP A 193 -1.13 1.58 6.78
C TRP A 193 -1.19 0.64 5.58
N ARG A 194 -0.60 1.08 4.47
CA ARG A 194 -0.36 0.26 3.28
C ARG A 194 0.94 0.64 2.58
N SER A 195 1.60 -0.34 1.96
CA SER A 195 2.85 -0.16 1.20
C SER A 195 2.66 0.49 -0.17
N TRP A 196 1.41 0.57 -0.66
CA TRP A 196 1.05 0.97 -2.02
C TRP A 196 1.72 0.16 -3.14
N SER A 197 2.32 -0.98 -2.78
CA SER A 197 2.84 -1.97 -3.71
C SER A 197 1.71 -2.74 -4.35
N GLY A 198 2.05 -3.48 -5.40
CA GLY A 198 1.12 -4.40 -6.01
C GLY A 198 1.68 -4.97 -7.30
N GLN A 199 0.83 -5.71 -7.98
CA GLN A 199 1.13 -6.27 -9.30
C GLN A 199 1.69 -5.19 -10.24
N ARG A 200 2.90 -5.39 -10.75
CA ARG A 200 3.52 -4.46 -11.70
C ARG A 200 3.16 -4.79 -13.14
N TYR A 201 3.05 -6.07 -13.45
CA TYR A 201 2.85 -6.55 -14.81
C TYR A 201 1.45 -7.09 -15.05
N LEU A 202 0.88 -6.81 -16.22
CA LEU A 202 -0.27 -7.56 -16.74
C LEU A 202 0.24 -8.53 -17.80
N ALA A 203 0.17 -9.84 -17.54
CA ALA A 203 0.62 -10.86 -18.49
C ALA A 203 -0.40 -11.04 -19.63
N ALA A 204 0.06 -11.44 -20.82
CA ALA A 204 -0.82 -11.76 -21.92
C ALA A 204 -1.75 -12.94 -21.56
N GLY A 205 -3.00 -12.86 -22.01
CA GLY A 205 -4.07 -13.76 -21.62
C GLY A 205 -4.79 -13.39 -20.32
N THR A 206 -4.36 -12.36 -19.59
CA THR A 206 -4.94 -11.98 -18.30
C THR A 206 -5.84 -10.74 -18.39
N THR A 207 -6.62 -10.53 -17.32
CA THR A 207 -7.61 -9.46 -17.19
C THR A 207 -7.33 -8.63 -15.95
N LEU A 208 -7.33 -7.31 -16.11
CA LEU A 208 -7.47 -6.36 -15.01
C LEU A 208 -8.97 -6.02 -14.86
N PRO A 209 -9.65 -6.50 -13.81
CA PRO A 209 -11.08 -6.30 -13.63
C PRO A 209 -11.41 -4.84 -13.33
N SER A 210 -12.70 -4.47 -13.39
CA SER A 210 -13.16 -3.16 -12.90
C SER A 210 -12.80 -2.98 -11.43
N GLY A 211 -12.27 -1.80 -11.07
CA GLY A 211 -11.66 -1.51 -9.77
C GLY A 211 -10.24 -2.09 -9.59
N GLY A 212 -9.74 -2.86 -10.55
CA GLY A 212 -8.41 -3.45 -10.51
C GLY A 212 -7.32 -2.41 -10.75
N ARG A 213 -6.18 -2.59 -10.07
CA ARG A 213 -5.02 -1.70 -10.14
C ARG A 213 -3.73 -2.49 -10.25
N LEU A 214 -2.80 -1.93 -11.03
CA LEU A 214 -1.39 -2.28 -11.09
C LEU A 214 -0.54 -1.10 -10.58
N ALA A 215 0.64 -1.36 -10.05
CA ALA A 215 1.52 -0.33 -9.50
C ALA A 215 3.00 -0.57 -9.85
N SER A 216 3.74 0.50 -10.13
CA SER A 216 5.21 0.44 -10.28
C SER A 216 5.89 -0.02 -9.00
N GLY A 217 6.95 -0.80 -9.15
CA GLY A 217 7.76 -1.24 -8.03
C GLY A 217 8.66 -0.13 -7.44
N GLY A 218 8.94 -0.20 -6.14
CA GLY A 218 10.11 0.48 -5.54
C GLY A 218 9.96 1.98 -5.23
N ALA A 219 8.75 2.54 -5.26
CA ALA A 219 8.55 3.98 -5.16
C ALA A 219 8.91 4.59 -3.79
N GLU A 220 8.55 3.92 -2.70
CA GLU A 220 8.69 4.51 -1.37
C GLU A 220 10.14 4.54 -0.84
N HIS A 221 11.09 3.82 -1.46
CA HIS A 221 12.48 3.77 -0.99
C HIS A 221 13.41 4.74 -1.72
N ARG A 222 13.17 4.99 -3.02
CA ARG A 222 14.06 5.82 -3.84
C ARG A 222 13.55 7.24 -4.12
N ASN A 223 12.49 7.67 -3.42
CA ASN A 223 11.71 8.86 -3.80
C ASN A 223 11.24 8.80 -5.27
N TYR A 224 10.99 7.60 -5.80
CA TYR A 224 10.44 7.50 -7.15
C TYR A 224 8.96 7.85 -7.12
N THR A 225 8.53 8.49 -8.19
CA THR A 225 7.13 8.82 -8.38
C THR A 225 6.35 7.55 -8.68
N ILE A 226 5.38 7.20 -7.81
CA ILE A 226 4.51 6.03 -8.01
C ILE A 226 3.80 6.16 -9.35
N ARG A 227 3.84 5.08 -10.13
CA ARG A 227 3.06 4.91 -11.35
C ARG A 227 1.97 3.88 -11.10
N THR A 228 0.77 4.14 -11.60
CA THR A 228 -0.36 3.22 -11.43
C THR A 228 -1.11 3.10 -12.74
N LEU A 229 -1.64 1.91 -13.02
CA LEU A 229 -2.63 1.69 -14.04
C LEU A 229 -3.87 1.13 -13.36
N GLU A 230 -5.00 1.82 -13.50
CA GLU A 230 -6.24 1.45 -12.82
C GLU A 230 -7.39 1.39 -13.80
N MET A 231 -8.11 0.27 -13.79
CA MET A 231 -9.38 0.12 -14.48
C MET A 231 -10.47 0.67 -13.54
N LEU A 232 -10.80 1.95 -13.68
CA LEU A 232 -11.74 2.61 -12.79
C LEU A 232 -13.15 2.01 -12.88
N ALA A 233 -13.93 2.13 -11.80
CA ALA A 233 -15.31 1.63 -11.73
C ALA A 233 -16.24 2.27 -12.77
N ASN A 234 -15.96 3.50 -13.19
CA ASN A 234 -16.69 4.19 -14.26
C ASN A 234 -16.38 3.63 -15.67
N GLY A 235 -15.40 2.73 -15.77
CA GLY A 235 -15.02 2.08 -17.01
C GLY A 235 -13.86 2.72 -17.75
N ASP A 236 -13.14 3.69 -17.19
CA ASP A 236 -11.92 4.22 -17.82
C ASP A 236 -10.66 3.50 -17.33
N LEU A 237 -9.80 3.09 -18.25
CA LEU A 237 -8.46 2.61 -17.92
C LEU A 237 -7.50 3.81 -17.87
N VAL A 238 -6.98 4.12 -16.68
CA VAL A 238 -6.22 5.34 -16.44
C VAL A 238 -4.83 5.03 -15.89
N TYR A 239 -3.82 5.63 -16.53
CA TYR A 239 -2.43 5.60 -16.10
C TYR A 239 -2.05 6.92 -15.42
N ARG A 240 -1.52 6.82 -14.19
CA ARG A 240 -1.08 7.97 -13.39
C ARG A 240 0.39 7.89 -13.03
N VAL A 241 1.00 9.06 -12.90
CA VAL A 241 2.36 9.26 -12.38
C VAL A 241 2.28 10.32 -11.27
N GLY A 242 2.51 9.90 -10.03
CA GLY A 242 2.45 10.79 -8.86
C GLY A 242 1.05 11.35 -8.63
N GLY A 243 0.02 10.53 -8.89
CA GLY A 243 -1.39 10.92 -8.82
C GLY A 243 -1.92 11.68 -10.05
N ASN A 244 -1.05 12.19 -10.91
CA ASN A 244 -1.47 12.93 -12.12
C ASN A 244 -1.76 11.96 -13.27
N ILE A 245 -2.89 12.15 -13.96
CA ILE A 245 -3.23 11.39 -15.15
C ILE A 245 -2.24 11.74 -16.27
N ARG A 246 -1.56 10.73 -16.81
CA ARG A 246 -0.64 10.86 -17.95
C ARG A 246 -1.20 10.26 -19.22
N TRP A 247 -2.02 9.23 -19.09
CA TRP A 247 -2.70 8.59 -20.20
C TRP A 247 -4.01 7.98 -19.71
N GLN A 248 -5.02 7.93 -20.58
CA GLN A 248 -6.28 7.25 -20.31
C GLN A 248 -6.89 6.71 -21.61
N SER A 249 -7.72 5.68 -21.49
CA SER A 249 -8.42 5.08 -22.63
C SER A 249 -9.58 5.94 -23.15
N GLY A 250 -10.13 6.83 -22.31
CA GLY A 250 -11.29 7.64 -22.62
C GLY A 250 -12.60 6.85 -22.64
N THR A 251 -12.58 5.61 -22.13
CA THR A 251 -13.76 4.74 -22.08
C THR A 251 -14.53 5.00 -20.79
N HIS A 252 -15.87 4.98 -20.84
CA HIS A 252 -16.73 5.38 -19.71
C HIS A 252 -17.95 4.47 -19.60
N VAL A 253 -17.69 3.16 -19.60
CA VAL A 253 -18.73 2.11 -19.48
C VAL A 253 -18.54 1.37 -18.17
N PRO A 254 -19.39 1.60 -17.14
CA PRO A 254 -19.27 0.92 -15.85
C PRO A 254 -19.19 -0.60 -15.98
N GLY A 255 -18.32 -1.20 -15.16
CA GLY A 255 -18.04 -2.64 -15.22
C GLY A 255 -17.17 -3.07 -16.40
N ALA A 256 -16.66 -2.15 -17.22
CA ALA A 256 -15.64 -2.47 -18.21
C ALA A 256 -14.39 -3.05 -17.55
N ARG A 257 -13.64 -3.83 -18.32
CA ARG A 257 -12.40 -4.49 -17.90
C ARG A 257 -11.30 -4.29 -18.92
N ALA A 258 -10.06 -4.24 -18.47
CA ALA A 258 -8.91 -4.23 -19.35
C ALA A 258 -8.36 -5.66 -19.51
N VAL A 259 -8.02 -6.04 -20.73
CA VAL A 259 -7.51 -7.37 -21.07
C VAL A 259 -6.25 -7.20 -21.88
N LEU A 260 -5.15 -7.84 -21.47
CA LEU A 260 -4.02 -8.04 -22.35
C LEU A 260 -4.22 -9.39 -23.06
N THR A 261 -4.53 -9.36 -24.35
CA THR A 261 -4.80 -10.59 -25.10
C THR A 261 -3.52 -11.40 -25.33
N SER A 262 -3.65 -12.68 -25.70
CA SER A 262 -2.53 -13.56 -26.08
C SER A 262 -1.74 -13.11 -27.32
N HIS A 263 -2.18 -12.04 -28.00
CA HIS A 263 -1.51 -11.44 -29.15
C HIS A 263 -0.90 -10.07 -28.81
N ALA A 264 -0.65 -9.83 -27.52
CA ALA A 264 -0.10 -8.59 -26.96
C ALA A 264 -0.98 -7.33 -27.14
N GLN A 265 -2.26 -7.46 -27.48
CA GLN A 265 -3.16 -6.31 -27.57
C GLN A 265 -3.80 -6.00 -26.22
N LEU A 266 -3.58 -4.80 -25.70
CA LEU A 266 -4.33 -4.25 -24.58
C LEU A 266 -5.67 -3.74 -25.10
N LYS A 267 -6.76 -4.26 -24.54
CA LYS A 267 -8.13 -3.88 -24.90
C LYS A 267 -8.88 -3.45 -23.65
N VAL A 268 -9.77 -2.46 -23.81
CA VAL A 268 -10.84 -2.24 -22.84
C VAL A 268 -12.12 -2.82 -23.43
N LEU A 269 -12.76 -3.70 -22.68
CA LEU A 269 -13.97 -4.40 -23.09
C LEU A 269 -15.15 -3.99 -22.20
N SER A 270 -16.32 -3.80 -22.81
CA SER A 270 -17.58 -3.65 -22.08
C SER A 270 -17.89 -4.93 -21.28
N PRO A 271 -18.85 -4.88 -20.33
CA PRO A 271 -19.36 -6.08 -19.66
C PRO A 271 -19.86 -7.15 -20.65
N SER A 272 -20.46 -6.72 -21.78
CA SER A 272 -20.93 -7.61 -22.86
C SER A 272 -19.82 -8.13 -23.79
N GLY A 273 -18.57 -7.70 -23.61
CA GLY A 273 -17.42 -8.12 -24.41
C GLY A 273 -17.15 -7.28 -25.67
N GLN A 274 -17.89 -6.19 -25.89
CA GLN A 274 -17.62 -5.26 -26.99
C GLN A 274 -16.29 -4.54 -26.74
N VAL A 275 -15.47 -4.41 -27.79
CA VAL A 275 -14.22 -3.64 -27.74
C VAL A 275 -14.54 -2.14 -27.71
N LEU A 276 -14.18 -1.48 -26.61
CA LEU A 276 -14.33 -0.04 -26.43
C LEU A 276 -13.06 0.72 -26.84
N TRP A 277 -11.90 0.12 -26.57
CA TRP A 277 -10.59 0.66 -26.95
C TRP A 277 -9.60 -0.48 -27.20
N SER A 278 -8.58 -0.25 -28.03
CA SER A 278 -7.51 -1.21 -28.30
C SER A 278 -6.20 -0.51 -28.67
N SER A 279 -5.07 -1.01 -28.15
CA SER A 279 -3.73 -0.54 -28.49
C SER A 279 -3.26 -0.96 -29.89
N ARG A 280 -3.85 -2.05 -30.43
CA ARG A 280 -3.55 -2.66 -31.75
C ARG A 280 -2.08 -3.08 -32.06
N PRO A 281 -1.18 -3.38 -31.11
CA PRO A 281 0.10 -4.01 -31.46
C PRO A 281 -0.07 -5.47 -31.86
N GLN A 282 1.02 -6.08 -32.29
CA GLN A 282 1.14 -7.53 -32.47
C GLN A 282 2.38 -8.05 -31.75
N GLY A 283 2.16 -9.03 -30.88
CA GLY A 283 3.18 -9.81 -30.21
C GLY A 283 2.66 -11.21 -29.89
N SER A 284 3.37 -11.90 -29.02
CA SER A 284 3.08 -13.28 -28.64
C SER A 284 2.35 -13.40 -27.28
N ALA A 285 2.03 -14.63 -26.89
CA ALA A 285 1.54 -14.95 -25.54
C ALA A 285 2.61 -14.75 -24.45
N ASP A 286 3.87 -14.55 -24.83
CA ASP A 286 4.99 -14.26 -23.94
C ASP A 286 5.13 -12.74 -23.73
N SER A 287 4.04 -11.99 -23.92
CA SER A 287 4.04 -10.53 -23.77
C SER A 287 3.52 -10.11 -22.40
N ALA A 288 4.00 -8.97 -21.91
CA ALA A 288 3.46 -8.35 -20.71
C ALA A 288 3.45 -6.82 -20.80
N LEU A 289 2.44 -6.20 -20.17
CA LEU A 289 2.37 -4.77 -19.94
C LEU A 289 3.09 -4.44 -18.64
N ASP A 290 4.13 -3.59 -18.70
CA ASP A 290 4.84 -3.04 -17.54
C ASP A 290 4.34 -1.62 -17.22
N VAL A 291 3.80 -1.42 -16.01
CA VAL A 291 3.32 -0.11 -15.55
C VAL A 291 4.45 0.90 -15.32
N GLU A 292 5.68 0.47 -15.08
CA GLU A 292 6.80 1.41 -14.90
C GLU A 292 7.02 2.29 -16.13
N PHE A 293 6.81 1.71 -17.31
CA PHE A 293 7.05 2.38 -18.59
C PHE A 293 5.78 2.56 -19.41
N MET A 294 4.65 2.05 -18.91
CA MET A 294 3.38 1.91 -19.63
C MET A 294 3.61 1.34 -21.05
N GLN A 295 4.28 0.20 -21.10
CA GLN A 295 4.71 -0.44 -22.35
C GLN A 295 4.36 -1.93 -22.35
N ILE A 296 4.06 -2.47 -23.52
CA ILE A 296 3.91 -3.91 -23.74
C ILE A 296 5.20 -4.40 -24.38
N THR A 297 5.83 -5.39 -23.73
CA THR A 297 7.06 -6.03 -24.21
C THR A 297 6.76 -7.49 -24.54
N ASP A 298 7.15 -7.93 -25.72
CA ASP A 298 7.11 -9.32 -26.17
C ASP A 298 8.45 -9.99 -25.82
N LEU A 299 8.43 -11.05 -25.01
CA LEU A 299 9.63 -11.72 -24.51
C LEU A 299 10.00 -12.97 -25.32
N GLY A 300 9.22 -13.36 -26.32
CA GLY A 300 9.42 -14.60 -27.07
C GLY A 300 10.76 -14.70 -27.83
N SER A 301 11.44 -13.58 -28.08
CA SER A 301 12.73 -13.52 -28.79
C SER A 301 13.96 -13.41 -27.88
N GLY A 302 13.81 -13.59 -26.56
CA GLY A 302 14.91 -13.61 -25.58
C GLY A 302 15.50 -12.24 -25.20
N MET A 303 15.54 -11.26 -26.09
CA MET A 303 16.00 -9.88 -25.78
C MET A 303 14.90 -8.92 -25.34
N GLY A 304 13.62 -9.33 -25.43
CA GLY A 304 12.48 -8.46 -25.16
C GLY A 304 12.31 -7.36 -26.22
N ARG A 305 11.16 -7.30 -26.86
CA ARG A 305 10.83 -6.25 -27.85
C ARG A 305 9.62 -5.46 -27.39
N THR A 306 9.77 -4.15 -27.20
CA THR A 306 8.61 -3.29 -26.97
C THR A 306 7.73 -3.29 -28.23
N VAL A 307 6.49 -3.77 -28.11
CA VAL A 307 5.51 -3.83 -29.20
C VAL A 307 4.49 -2.70 -29.13
N TRP A 308 4.36 -2.06 -27.96
CA TRP A 308 3.52 -0.89 -27.77
C TRP A 308 3.99 -0.06 -26.58
N GLN A 309 3.78 1.25 -26.67
CA GLN A 309 3.94 2.16 -25.54
C GLN A 309 2.81 3.20 -25.57
N ALA A 310 2.30 3.57 -24.41
CA ALA A 310 1.29 4.62 -24.32
C ALA A 310 1.85 5.96 -24.87
N PRO A 311 1.10 6.65 -25.75
CA PRO A 311 1.51 7.97 -26.24
C PRO A 311 1.66 8.97 -25.08
N GLY A 312 2.71 9.79 -25.13
CA GLY A 312 2.91 10.90 -24.18
C GLY A 312 3.43 10.52 -22.78
N VAL A 313 4.01 9.33 -22.62
CA VAL A 313 4.47 8.78 -21.33
C VAL A 313 6.01 8.79 -21.15
N SER A 314 6.77 9.47 -22.02
CA SER A 314 8.24 9.58 -21.96
C SER A 314 8.75 10.44 -20.81
#